data_AF-A0A178WF98-F1
#
_entry.id   AF-A0A178WF98-F1
#
_cell.length_a   1.000
_cell.length_b   1.000
_cell.length_c   1.000
_cell.angle_alpha   90.00
_cell.angle_beta   90.00
_cell.angle_gamma   90.00
#
_symmetry.space_group_name_H-M   'P 1'
#
loop_
_entity.id
_entity.type
_entity.pdbx_description
1 polymer ?
#
loop_
_entity_poly.entity_id
_entity_poly.type
_entity_poly.pdbx_seq_one_letter_code
_entity_poly.pdbx_strand_id
1 'polypeptide(L)'
;MYRTAAKRLLAGGGITTTRLLRLPKLRSTIIPSSYTSGLCTSSIGGNTESPMGNQSVNPNQSGPTASSSTGTGEGQRRHESRKPRAEFQEEQARVLSASLRHVPRLGWTEEAMMAGSRDVGVSPSIVGSFSRKEAALVEFFMDECLQLLMDRIDSGLDLQNLIPSERISKLIRIRLEMQVPYMSKWPQALSIQAHPLNVPTSFKQRAMLVDEIWHAVGDGASDLDWYVKRTILGGVYSTTEIYMLTDDSLEHRDTWAFLDDRVKDAFDLKKSIQEAKYFAEDIGAGVGKSVQGLMNGVMQTMSRRSGGSAF
;
A
#
# COMPACT_ATOMS: atom_id res chain seq x y z
N MET A 1 14.81 -3.94 12.12
CA MET A 1 13.81 -3.53 13.12
C MET A 1 12.42 -3.17 12.56
N TYR A 2 12.24 -2.99 11.23
CA TYR A 2 10.96 -2.54 10.64
C TYR A 2 9.96 -3.65 10.28
N ARG A 3 10.40 -4.91 10.09
CA ARG A 3 9.49 -6.07 9.89
C ARG A 3 8.46 -6.22 11.01
N THR A 4 8.78 -5.84 12.25
CA THR A 4 7.85 -5.95 13.39
C THR A 4 6.89 -4.76 13.48
N ALA A 5 7.28 -3.57 13.02
CA ALA A 5 6.42 -2.39 13.00
C ALA A 5 5.47 -2.41 11.81
N ALA A 6 5.94 -2.80 10.62
CA ALA A 6 5.11 -3.01 9.43
C ALA A 6 4.12 -4.16 9.65
N LYS A 7 4.55 -5.29 10.23
CA LYS A 7 3.62 -6.35 10.65
C LYS A 7 2.63 -5.89 11.73
N ARG A 8 2.97 -4.95 12.62
CA ARG A 8 2.02 -4.43 13.63
C ARG A 8 1.08 -3.36 13.09
N LEU A 9 1.49 -2.60 12.07
CA LEU A 9 0.63 -1.63 11.38
C LEU A 9 -0.29 -2.34 10.38
N LEU A 10 0.19 -3.36 9.68
CA LEU A 10 -0.60 -4.21 8.78
C LEU A 10 -1.45 -5.25 9.53
N ALA A 11 -1.00 -5.77 10.69
CA ALA A 11 -1.83 -6.61 11.56
C ALA A 11 -2.66 -5.81 12.59
N GLY A 12 -2.53 -4.48 12.60
CA GLY A 12 -3.39 -3.57 13.36
C GLY A 12 -4.78 -3.44 12.75
N GLY A 13 -4.91 -3.75 11.46
CA GLY A 13 -6.14 -4.22 10.84
C GLY A 13 -6.07 -5.75 10.74
N GLY A 14 -7.05 -6.47 11.25
CA GLY A 14 -7.04 -7.92 11.24
C GLY A 14 -7.15 -8.44 9.80
N ILE A 15 -6.02 -8.71 9.14
CA ILE A 15 -5.96 -9.57 7.98
C ILE A 15 -5.14 -10.79 8.38
N THR A 16 -5.84 -11.77 8.94
CA THR A 16 -5.32 -13.12 9.11
C THR A 16 -5.02 -13.69 7.72
N THR A 17 -3.73 -13.80 7.40
CA THR A 17 -3.10 -14.70 6.41
C THR A 17 -4.11 -15.55 5.64
N THR A 18 -4.69 -14.98 4.58
CA THR A 18 -5.60 -15.73 3.72
C THR A 18 -4.75 -16.64 2.85
N ARG A 19 -4.95 -17.94 3.00
CA ARG A 19 -4.32 -18.97 2.18
C ARG A 19 -4.44 -18.62 0.69
N LEU A 20 -3.29 -18.61 0.03
CA LEU A 20 -3.06 -18.56 -1.42
C LEU A 20 -4.23 -19.14 -2.24
N LEU A 21 -5.06 -18.28 -2.82
CA LEU A 21 -5.85 -18.63 -4.00
C LEU A 21 -4.98 -18.35 -5.23
N ARG A 22 -4.35 -19.43 -5.71
CA ARG A 22 -3.58 -19.49 -6.94
C ARG A 22 -4.49 -19.13 -8.11
N LEU A 23 -4.27 -17.97 -8.73
CA LEU A 23 -4.94 -17.57 -9.96
C LEU A 23 -4.67 -18.60 -11.07
N PRO A 24 -5.67 -19.05 -11.84
CA PRO A 24 -5.45 -19.89 -13.00
C PRO A 24 -4.86 -19.07 -14.15
N LYS A 25 -3.87 -19.62 -14.86
CA LYS A 25 -3.39 -19.10 -16.15
C LYS A 25 -4.53 -19.18 -17.16
N LEU A 26 -5.08 -18.03 -17.58
CA LEU A 26 -6.07 -17.99 -18.66
C LEU A 26 -5.37 -18.08 -20.02
N ARG A 27 -5.61 -19.20 -20.69
CA ARG A 27 -5.22 -19.48 -22.07
C ARG A 27 -6.23 -18.81 -22.99
N SER A 28 -5.77 -17.90 -23.86
CA SER A 28 -6.60 -17.24 -24.87
C SER A 28 -7.23 -18.27 -25.81
N THR A 29 -8.56 -18.29 -25.89
CA THR A 29 -9.27 -19.00 -26.95
C THR A 29 -10.36 -18.09 -27.51
N ILE A 30 -10.23 -17.82 -28.81
CA ILE A 30 -11.12 -17.01 -29.65
C ILE A 30 -12.45 -17.74 -29.83
N ILE A 31 -13.59 -17.07 -29.64
CA ILE A 31 -14.92 -17.54 -30.09
C ILE A 31 -15.67 -16.37 -30.73
N PRO A 32 -16.31 -16.56 -31.91
CA PRO A 32 -17.02 -15.51 -32.63
C PRO A 32 -18.48 -15.35 -32.19
N SER A 33 -18.99 -14.15 -32.45
CA SER A 33 -20.34 -13.66 -32.18
C SER A 33 -21.39 -14.28 -33.10
N SER A 34 -22.57 -14.58 -32.54
CA SER A 34 -23.82 -14.55 -33.30
C SER A 34 -25.00 -14.21 -32.40
N TYR A 35 -25.73 -13.18 -32.83
CA TYR A 35 -26.96 -12.62 -32.30
C TYR A 35 -28.15 -13.57 -32.47
N THR A 36 -29.14 -13.51 -31.57
CA THR A 36 -30.58 -13.52 -31.91
C THR A 36 -31.46 -13.11 -30.72
N SER A 37 -32.44 -12.26 -31.03
CA SER A 37 -33.42 -11.63 -30.16
C SER A 37 -34.63 -12.53 -29.86
N GLY A 38 -35.34 -12.26 -28.76
CA GLY A 38 -36.67 -12.83 -28.50
C GLY A 38 -37.39 -12.14 -27.33
N LEU A 39 -38.37 -11.30 -27.65
CA LEU A 39 -39.40 -10.76 -26.76
C LEU A 39 -40.51 -11.79 -26.54
N CYS A 40 -41.11 -11.87 -25.35
CA CYS A 40 -42.50 -12.33 -25.13
C CYS A 40 -43.08 -11.78 -23.81
N THR A 41 -44.36 -11.44 -23.85
CA THR A 41 -45.14 -10.69 -22.86
C THR A 41 -46.29 -11.55 -22.33
N SER A 42 -46.72 -11.31 -21.08
CA SER A 42 -48.06 -11.48 -20.46
C SER A 42 -48.79 -12.84 -20.42
N SER A 43 -49.30 -13.25 -19.24
CA SER A 43 -50.74 -13.24 -18.87
C SER A 43 -51.12 -14.06 -17.60
N ILE A 44 -51.78 -13.38 -16.63
CA ILE A 44 -53.04 -13.65 -15.89
C ILE A 44 -53.43 -15.08 -15.38
N GLY A 45 -53.89 -15.11 -14.11
CA GLY A 45 -54.91 -16.01 -13.51
C GLY A 45 -54.45 -16.51 -12.11
N GLY A 46 -55.18 -16.46 -10.98
CA GLY A 46 -56.53 -16.11 -10.59
C GLY A 46 -56.95 -17.02 -9.41
N ASN A 47 -57.54 -16.45 -8.34
CA ASN A 47 -58.49 -17.09 -7.38
C ASN A 47 -57.90 -18.13 -6.34
N THR A 48 -58.30 -18.27 -5.06
CA THR A 48 -59.44 -17.80 -4.23
C THR A 48 -59.23 -18.18 -2.73
N GLU A 49 -59.81 -17.36 -1.84
CA GLU A 49 -60.33 -17.56 -0.45
C GLU A 49 -59.48 -18.02 0.78
N SER A 50 -59.71 -17.26 1.87
CA SER A 50 -59.49 -17.58 3.29
C SER A 50 -60.69 -18.32 3.91
N PRO A 51 -60.63 -18.78 5.17
CA PRO A 51 -61.21 -17.92 6.24
C PRO A 51 -60.50 -17.98 7.62
N MET A 52 -60.97 -17.05 8.48
CA MET A 52 -60.54 -16.64 9.82
C MET A 52 -60.54 -17.72 10.92
N GLY A 53 -59.75 -17.47 11.96
CA GLY A 53 -59.93 -18.01 13.32
C GLY A 53 -59.31 -17.09 14.38
N ASN A 54 -60.14 -16.27 15.04
CA ASN A 54 -59.84 -15.48 16.24
C ASN A 54 -59.59 -16.38 17.46
N GLN A 55 -58.70 -15.97 18.38
CA GLN A 55 -59.02 -15.77 19.81
C GLN A 55 -57.83 -15.25 20.62
N SER A 56 -58.04 -14.08 21.25
CA SER A 56 -57.28 -13.54 22.38
C SER A 56 -57.66 -14.23 23.68
N VAL A 57 -56.70 -14.52 24.58
CA VAL A 57 -56.88 -14.39 26.05
C VAL A 57 -55.52 -14.15 26.71
N ASN A 58 -55.44 -13.10 27.53
CA ASN A 58 -54.48 -12.92 28.63
C ASN A 58 -55.32 -12.63 29.88
N PRO A 59 -54.98 -13.13 31.09
CA PRO A 59 -54.51 -12.18 32.11
C PRO A 59 -53.51 -12.73 33.15
N ASN A 60 -52.75 -11.79 33.73
CA ASN A 60 -51.85 -11.89 34.89
C ASN A 60 -52.40 -12.66 36.10
N GLN A 61 -51.49 -13.32 36.86
CA GLN A 61 -51.42 -13.21 38.33
C GLN A 61 -50.06 -13.70 38.89
N SER A 62 -49.69 -13.11 40.02
CA SER A 62 -48.39 -13.04 40.68
C SER A 62 -48.26 -13.93 41.93
N GLY A 63 -47.04 -14.36 42.31
CA GLY A 63 -46.72 -14.84 43.67
C GLY A 63 -45.35 -15.54 43.79
N PRO A 64 -44.60 -15.41 44.92
CA PRO A 64 -43.13 -15.47 44.95
C PRO A 64 -42.56 -16.74 45.62
N THR A 65 -41.31 -17.10 45.34
CA THR A 65 -40.45 -17.79 46.34
C THR A 65 -38.97 -17.54 46.06
N ALA A 66 -38.28 -16.99 47.06
CA ALA A 66 -36.84 -16.81 47.09
C ALA A 66 -36.14 -18.13 47.45
N SER A 67 -34.95 -18.35 46.91
CA SER A 67 -33.82 -18.88 47.70
C SER A 67 -32.50 -18.47 47.06
N SER A 68 -31.65 -17.96 47.93
CA SER A 68 -30.31 -17.44 47.72
C SER A 68 -29.29 -18.59 47.66
N SER A 69 -28.29 -18.47 46.79
CA SER A 69 -26.93 -18.83 47.19
C SER A 69 -25.88 -18.00 46.43
N THR A 70 -25.01 -17.45 47.25
CA THR A 70 -23.86 -16.57 47.03
C THR A 70 -22.70 -17.32 46.38
N GLY A 71 -21.88 -16.63 45.58
CA GLY A 71 -20.54 -17.14 45.24
C GLY A 71 -19.91 -16.55 43.98
N THR A 72 -19.29 -15.39 44.12
CA THR A 72 -18.01 -14.99 43.49
C THR A 72 -17.68 -15.56 42.10
N GLY A 73 -17.76 -14.67 41.11
CA GLY A 73 -17.22 -14.88 39.77
C GLY A 73 -17.07 -13.54 39.03
N GLU A 74 -16.40 -12.57 39.64
CA GLU A 74 -15.81 -11.48 38.87
C GLU A 74 -14.78 -12.08 37.90
N GLY A 75 -14.91 -11.78 36.61
CA GLY A 75 -13.82 -12.02 35.66
C GLY A 75 -14.17 -12.64 34.31
N GLN A 76 -15.38 -12.50 33.76
CA GLN A 76 -15.64 -12.98 32.39
C GLN A 76 -16.66 -12.09 31.64
N ARG A 77 -16.36 -10.80 31.49
CA ARG A 77 -17.05 -9.89 30.54
C ARG A 77 -16.06 -9.02 29.76
N ARG A 78 -15.05 -9.63 29.13
CA ARG A 78 -14.11 -8.90 28.25
C ARG A 78 -13.80 -9.55 26.90
N HIS A 79 -14.45 -10.66 26.55
CA HIS A 79 -13.99 -11.49 25.41
C HIS A 79 -14.90 -11.51 24.16
N GLU A 80 -16.08 -10.90 24.19
CA GLU A 80 -17.07 -11.01 23.09
C GLU A 80 -17.07 -9.82 22.11
N SER A 81 -16.67 -8.62 22.55
CA SER A 81 -16.74 -7.40 21.72
C SER A 81 -15.70 -7.32 20.58
N ARG A 82 -14.58 -8.06 20.64
CA ARG A 82 -13.54 -8.04 19.58
C ARG A 82 -13.89 -8.90 18.36
N LYS A 83 -14.72 -9.94 18.51
CA LYS A 83 -15.09 -10.87 17.41
C LYS A 83 -15.91 -10.19 16.31
N PRO A 84 -17.00 -9.46 16.61
CA PRO A 84 -17.86 -8.86 15.57
C PRO A 84 -17.12 -7.88 14.66
N ARG A 85 -16.18 -7.11 15.22
CA ARG A 85 -15.40 -6.13 14.44
C ARG A 85 -14.40 -6.79 13.50
N ALA A 86 -13.79 -7.90 13.92
CA ALA A 86 -12.84 -8.63 13.08
C ALA A 86 -13.55 -9.33 11.91
N GLU A 87 -14.69 -9.98 12.19
CA GLU A 87 -15.53 -10.62 11.18
C GLU A 87 -16.04 -9.59 10.15
N PHE A 88 -16.44 -8.40 10.62
CA PHE A 88 -16.86 -7.31 9.73
C PHE A 88 -15.72 -6.78 8.85
N GLN A 89 -14.51 -6.64 9.38
CA GLN A 89 -13.33 -6.24 8.60
C GLN A 89 -12.95 -7.29 7.55
N GLU A 90 -13.08 -8.57 7.89
CA GLU A 90 -12.86 -9.67 6.95
C GLU A 90 -13.88 -9.63 5.81
N GLU A 91 -15.15 -9.34 6.12
CA GLU A 91 -16.20 -9.17 5.11
C GLU A 91 -15.90 -7.99 4.17
N GLN A 92 -15.48 -6.84 4.71
CA GLN A 92 -15.02 -5.70 3.92
C GLN A 92 -13.86 -6.06 2.98
N ALA A 93 -12.85 -6.76 3.48
CA ALA A 93 -11.71 -7.19 2.66
C ALA A 93 -12.12 -8.15 1.53
N ARG A 94 -13.02 -9.11 1.83
CA ARG A 94 -13.58 -10.00 0.79
C ARG A 94 -14.31 -9.24 -0.30
N VAL A 95 -15.10 -8.22 0.07
CA VAL A 95 -15.79 -7.36 -0.88
C VAL A 95 -14.80 -6.58 -1.73
N LEU A 96 -13.79 -5.93 -1.13
CA LEU A 96 -12.79 -5.15 -1.88
C LEU A 96 -12.00 -6.03 -2.86
N SER A 97 -11.53 -7.20 -2.42
CA SER A 97 -10.85 -8.18 -3.27
C SER A 97 -11.74 -8.63 -4.44
N ALA A 98 -13.01 -8.96 -4.16
CA ALA A 98 -14.00 -9.30 -5.17
C ALA A 98 -14.28 -8.16 -6.16
N SER A 99 -14.18 -6.91 -5.72
CA SER A 99 -14.47 -5.73 -6.53
C SER A 99 -13.44 -5.49 -7.62
N LEU A 100 -12.18 -5.88 -7.39
CA LEU A 100 -11.08 -5.70 -8.35
C LEU A 100 -11.39 -6.32 -9.71
N ARG A 101 -12.07 -7.47 -9.77
CA ARG A 101 -12.44 -8.11 -11.05
C ARG A 101 -13.38 -7.27 -11.93
N HIS A 102 -14.09 -6.33 -11.32
CA HIS A 102 -15.01 -5.44 -12.03
C HIS A 102 -14.38 -4.11 -12.43
N VAL A 103 -13.24 -3.75 -11.86
CA VAL A 103 -12.55 -2.47 -12.12
C VAL A 103 -12.23 -2.26 -13.60
N PRO A 104 -11.74 -3.24 -14.39
CA PRO A 104 -11.45 -3.01 -15.81
C PRO A 104 -12.67 -2.54 -16.61
N ARG A 105 -13.88 -2.97 -16.21
CA ARG A 105 -15.14 -2.63 -16.88
C ARG A 105 -15.84 -1.41 -16.26
N LEU A 106 -15.95 -1.37 -14.94
CA LEU A 106 -16.73 -0.36 -14.21
C LEU A 106 -15.88 0.83 -13.74
N GLY A 107 -14.56 0.68 -13.69
CA GLY A 107 -13.65 1.65 -13.09
C GLY A 107 -13.49 1.48 -11.58
N TRP A 108 -12.76 2.41 -10.97
CA TRP A 108 -12.59 2.50 -9.52
C TRP A 108 -13.80 3.22 -8.91
N THR A 109 -14.93 2.53 -8.84
CA THR A 109 -16.22 3.13 -8.45
C THR A 109 -16.99 2.31 -7.41
N GLU A 110 -17.98 2.93 -6.76
CA GLU A 110 -18.94 2.24 -5.88
C GLU A 110 -19.70 1.13 -6.62
N GLU A 111 -19.97 1.26 -7.93
CA GLU A 111 -20.63 0.21 -8.71
C GLU A 111 -19.76 -1.05 -8.81
N ALA A 112 -18.44 -0.91 -8.94
CA ALA A 112 -17.52 -2.04 -8.86
C ALA A 112 -17.57 -2.71 -7.48
N MET A 113 -17.70 -1.90 -6.42
CA MET A 113 -17.83 -2.40 -5.04
C MET A 113 -19.15 -3.15 -4.80
N MET A 114 -20.27 -2.61 -5.29
CA MET A 114 -21.56 -3.26 -5.23
C MET A 114 -21.60 -4.55 -6.05
N ALA A 115 -20.91 -4.60 -7.19
CA ALA A 115 -20.77 -5.82 -7.98
C ALA A 115 -19.93 -6.87 -7.24
N GLY A 116 -18.80 -6.47 -6.65
CA GLY A 116 -17.96 -7.33 -5.82
C GLY A 116 -18.71 -7.90 -4.61
N SER A 117 -19.55 -7.10 -3.94
CA SER A 117 -20.33 -7.57 -2.79
C SER A 117 -21.32 -8.68 -3.19
N ARG A 118 -22.01 -8.52 -4.32
CA ARG A 118 -22.93 -9.53 -4.85
C ARG A 118 -22.23 -10.85 -5.14
N ASP A 119 -21.02 -10.81 -5.69
CA ASP A 119 -20.26 -12.03 -6.01
C ASP A 119 -19.86 -12.84 -4.76
N VAL A 120 -19.70 -12.18 -3.62
CA VAL A 120 -19.35 -12.85 -2.35
C VAL A 120 -20.55 -13.08 -1.44
N GLY A 121 -21.78 -12.86 -1.95
CA GLY A 121 -23.02 -13.08 -1.19
C GLY A 121 -23.28 -12.07 -0.09
N VAL A 122 -22.67 -10.87 -0.16
CA VAL A 122 -22.80 -9.80 0.81
C VAL A 122 -23.73 -8.70 0.30
N SER A 123 -24.61 -8.19 1.16
CA SER A 123 -25.53 -7.10 0.81
C SER A 123 -24.77 -5.87 0.28
N PRO A 124 -25.19 -5.26 -0.85
CA PRO A 124 -24.57 -4.03 -1.38
C PRO A 124 -24.54 -2.86 -0.39
N SER A 125 -25.40 -2.87 0.64
CA SER A 125 -25.36 -1.88 1.72
C SER A 125 -24.04 -1.82 2.47
N ILE A 126 -23.20 -2.87 2.42
CA ILE A 126 -21.85 -2.84 3.00
C ILE A 126 -20.97 -1.75 2.37
N VAL A 127 -21.23 -1.34 1.12
CA VAL A 127 -20.49 -0.25 0.46
C VAL A 127 -20.60 1.07 1.24
N GLY A 128 -21.74 1.30 1.91
CA GLY A 128 -21.93 2.47 2.78
C GLY A 128 -21.05 2.47 4.04
N SER A 129 -20.42 1.35 4.38
CA SER A 129 -19.53 1.25 5.54
C SER A 129 -18.09 1.71 5.28
N PHE A 130 -17.69 1.89 4.02
CA PHE A 130 -16.35 2.36 3.66
C PHE A 130 -16.30 3.89 3.72
N SER A 131 -15.57 4.46 4.68
CA SER A 131 -15.55 5.92 4.92
C SER A 131 -15.13 6.76 3.70
N ARG A 132 -14.26 6.21 2.84
CA ARG A 132 -13.75 6.88 1.63
C ARG A 132 -14.01 6.09 0.35
N LYS A 133 -14.93 5.11 0.40
CA LYS A 133 -15.49 4.40 -0.75
C LYS A 133 -14.43 3.97 -1.78
N GLU A 134 -14.40 4.58 -2.96
CA GLU A 134 -13.48 4.28 -4.06
C GLU A 134 -12.02 4.37 -3.64
N ALA A 135 -11.67 5.31 -2.77
CA ALA A 135 -10.32 5.42 -2.24
C ALA A 135 -9.92 4.19 -1.42
N ALA A 136 -10.87 3.59 -0.68
CA ALA A 136 -10.60 2.35 0.05
C ALA A 136 -10.34 1.18 -0.92
N LEU A 137 -10.98 1.17 -2.09
CA LEU A 137 -10.71 0.17 -3.13
C LEU A 137 -9.32 0.33 -3.75
N VAL A 138 -8.93 1.57 -4.09
CA VAL A 138 -7.59 1.85 -4.60
C VAL A 138 -6.53 1.52 -3.56
N GLU A 139 -6.74 1.91 -2.31
CA GLU A 139 -5.82 1.62 -1.20
C GLU A 139 -5.64 0.13 -0.97
N PHE A 140 -6.74 -0.62 -0.97
CA PHE A 140 -6.70 -2.08 -0.85
C PHE A 140 -5.85 -2.70 -1.96
N PHE A 141 -6.02 -2.28 -3.21
CA PHE A 141 -5.19 -2.74 -4.32
C PHE A 141 -3.70 -2.40 -4.13
N MET A 142 -3.39 -1.19 -3.65
CA MET A 142 -2.01 -0.76 -3.39
C MET A 142 -1.35 -1.61 -2.28
N ASP A 143 -2.09 -1.92 -1.22
CA ASP A 143 -1.64 -2.79 -0.12
C ASP A 143 -1.46 -4.24 -0.60
N GLU A 144 -2.38 -4.79 -1.38
CA GLU A 144 -2.23 -6.12 -1.98
C GLU A 144 -1.00 -6.20 -2.89
N CYS A 145 -0.76 -5.20 -3.72
CA CYS A 145 0.44 -5.16 -4.57
C CYS A 145 1.74 -5.12 -3.75
N LEU A 146 1.76 -4.36 -2.66
CA LEU A 146 2.92 -4.31 -1.77
C LEU A 146 3.14 -5.67 -1.09
N GLN A 147 2.07 -6.31 -0.59
CA GLN A 147 2.16 -7.64 0.01
C GLN A 147 2.67 -8.68 -0.99
N LEU A 148 2.14 -8.68 -2.22
CA LEU A 148 2.60 -9.58 -3.29
C LEU A 148 4.07 -9.34 -3.65
N LEU A 149 4.54 -8.09 -3.63
CA LEU A 149 5.95 -7.79 -3.86
C LEU A 149 6.82 -8.35 -2.74
N MET A 150 6.43 -8.15 -1.47
CA MET A 150 7.14 -8.71 -0.30
C MET A 150 7.18 -10.23 -0.35
N ASP A 151 6.07 -10.88 -0.71
CA ASP A 151 6.00 -12.34 -0.82
C ASP A 151 6.93 -12.86 -1.95
N ARG A 152 7.04 -12.13 -3.07
CA ARG A 152 7.99 -12.45 -4.15
C ARG A 152 9.43 -12.31 -3.67
N ILE A 153 9.76 -11.25 -2.92
CA ILE A 153 11.09 -11.05 -2.33
C ILE A 153 11.42 -12.20 -1.37
N ASP A 154 10.51 -12.53 -0.46
CA ASP A 154 10.69 -13.55 0.58
C ASP A 154 10.77 -14.98 0.01
N SER A 155 10.08 -15.26 -1.11
CA SER A 155 10.13 -16.56 -1.80
C SER A 155 11.42 -16.79 -2.60
N GLY A 156 12.39 -15.89 -2.52
CA GLY A 156 13.70 -16.06 -3.12
C GLY A 156 13.77 -15.61 -4.58
N LEU A 157 13.08 -14.52 -4.93
CA LEU A 157 13.29 -13.83 -6.20
C LEU A 157 14.79 -13.71 -6.47
N ASP A 158 15.22 -14.11 -7.67
CA ASP A 158 16.63 -14.08 -8.06
C ASP A 158 17.12 -12.63 -8.18
N LEU A 159 17.50 -12.07 -7.03
CA LEU A 159 18.08 -10.76 -6.84
C LEU A 159 19.58 -10.86 -6.55
N GLN A 160 20.05 -12.00 -6.07
CA GLN A 160 21.41 -12.13 -5.53
C GLN A 160 22.49 -11.94 -6.60
N ASN A 161 22.20 -12.34 -7.83
CA ASN A 161 23.14 -12.22 -8.96
C ASN A 161 23.12 -10.85 -9.65
N LEU A 162 22.18 -9.97 -9.28
CA LEU A 162 22.00 -8.66 -9.90
C LEU A 162 22.76 -7.58 -9.15
N ILE A 163 23.26 -6.57 -9.87
CA ILE A 163 23.79 -5.36 -9.24
C ILE A 163 22.66 -4.52 -8.63
N PRO A 164 22.92 -3.61 -7.67
CA PRO A 164 21.88 -2.85 -6.98
C PRO A 164 20.91 -2.09 -7.89
N SER A 165 21.38 -1.51 -9.00
CA SER A 165 20.52 -0.82 -9.98
C SER A 165 19.54 -1.78 -10.65
N GLU A 166 20.03 -2.92 -11.15
CA GLU A 166 19.20 -3.96 -11.75
C GLU A 166 18.18 -4.53 -10.76
N ARG A 167 18.55 -4.68 -9.48
CA ARG A 167 17.60 -5.08 -8.42
C ARG A 167 16.47 -4.06 -8.27
N ILE A 168 16.80 -2.77 -8.24
CA ILE A 168 15.81 -1.69 -8.17
C ILE A 168 14.90 -1.70 -9.39
N SER A 169 15.46 -1.72 -10.60
CA SER A 169 14.68 -1.79 -11.84
C SER A 169 13.73 -2.99 -11.85
N LYS A 170 14.23 -4.17 -11.48
CA LYS A 170 13.43 -5.40 -11.42
C LYS A 170 12.27 -5.31 -10.43
N LEU A 171 12.51 -4.77 -9.23
CA LEU A 171 11.47 -4.64 -8.21
C LEU A 171 10.41 -3.60 -8.59
N ILE A 172 10.82 -2.45 -9.14
CA ILE A 172 9.88 -1.44 -9.65
C ILE A 172 9.05 -2.01 -10.80
N ARG A 173 9.70 -2.68 -11.75
CA ARG A 173 9.02 -3.34 -12.88
C ARG A 173 7.98 -4.34 -12.40
N ILE A 174 8.36 -5.26 -11.51
CA ILE A 174 7.43 -6.24 -10.92
C ILE A 174 6.23 -5.55 -10.29
N ARG A 175 6.44 -4.45 -9.57
CA ARG A 175 5.37 -3.70 -8.93
C ARG A 175 4.45 -3.02 -9.94
N LEU A 176 4.99 -2.40 -10.98
CA LEU A 176 4.23 -1.73 -12.02
C LEU A 176 3.47 -2.71 -12.91
N GLU A 177 4.04 -3.89 -13.20
CA GLU A 177 3.37 -4.97 -13.93
C GLU A 177 2.06 -5.43 -13.27
N MET A 178 1.92 -5.31 -11.95
CA MET A 178 0.68 -5.61 -11.24
C MET A 178 -0.48 -4.67 -11.63
N GLN A 179 -0.18 -3.48 -12.19
CA GLN A 179 -1.15 -2.48 -12.61
C GLN A 179 -1.65 -2.69 -14.04
N VAL A 180 -0.92 -3.47 -14.86
CA VAL A 180 -1.23 -3.71 -16.28
C VAL A 180 -2.69 -4.14 -16.51
N PRO A 181 -3.30 -5.06 -15.70
CA PRO A 181 -4.70 -5.45 -15.89
C PRO A 181 -5.71 -4.30 -15.71
N TYR A 182 -5.29 -3.21 -15.06
CA TYR A 182 -6.13 -2.06 -14.70
C TYR A 182 -5.73 -0.78 -15.45
N MET A 183 -4.80 -0.85 -16.41
CA MET A 183 -4.16 0.31 -17.03
C MET A 183 -5.18 1.30 -17.64
N SER A 184 -6.22 0.79 -18.29
CA SER A 184 -7.28 1.62 -18.90
C SER A 184 -8.07 2.47 -17.90
N LYS A 185 -8.01 2.13 -16.61
CA LYS A 185 -8.67 2.84 -15.50
C LYS A 185 -7.66 3.38 -14.49
N TRP A 186 -6.35 3.18 -14.70
CA TRP A 186 -5.33 3.63 -13.76
C TRP A 186 -5.23 5.16 -13.62
N PRO A 187 -5.45 5.98 -14.67
CA PRO A 187 -5.54 7.43 -14.50
C PRO A 187 -6.62 7.87 -13.48
N GLN A 188 -7.75 7.16 -13.43
CA GLN A 188 -8.80 7.39 -12.43
C GLN A 188 -8.30 7.08 -11.02
N ALA A 189 -7.61 5.95 -10.81
CA ALA A 189 -7.02 5.62 -9.51
C ALA A 189 -5.99 6.64 -9.04
N LEU A 190 -5.15 7.15 -9.95
CA LEU A 190 -4.18 8.19 -9.63
C LEU A 190 -4.87 9.50 -9.24
N SER A 191 -5.95 9.87 -9.93
CA SER A 191 -6.78 11.03 -9.55
C SER A 191 -7.39 10.87 -8.15
N ILE A 192 -7.91 9.68 -7.83
CA ILE A 192 -8.44 9.37 -6.48
C ILE A 192 -7.33 9.49 -5.43
N GLN A 193 -6.14 8.95 -5.67
CA GLN A 193 -4.99 9.04 -4.76
C GLN A 193 -4.51 10.49 -4.55
N ALA A 194 -4.54 11.31 -5.61
CA ALA A 194 -4.13 12.70 -5.59
C ALA A 194 -5.14 13.63 -4.89
N HIS A 195 -6.36 13.16 -4.62
CA HIS A 195 -7.36 13.94 -3.90
C HIS A 195 -6.86 14.30 -2.49
N PRO A 196 -6.98 15.55 -2.01
CA PRO A 196 -6.36 16.00 -0.75
C PRO A 196 -6.67 15.12 0.49
N LEU A 197 -7.87 14.56 0.57
CA LEU A 197 -8.27 13.66 1.65
C LEU A 197 -7.56 12.30 1.62
N ASN A 198 -7.02 11.90 0.47
CA ASN A 198 -6.39 10.60 0.22
C ASN A 198 -4.87 10.69 0.10
N VAL A 199 -4.32 11.88 -0.16
CA VAL A 199 -2.87 12.12 -0.32
C VAL A 199 -2.05 11.58 0.87
N PRO A 200 -2.42 11.80 2.14
CA PRO A 200 -1.63 11.28 3.27
C PRO A 200 -1.48 9.75 3.25
N THR A 201 -2.58 9.03 2.97
CA THR A 201 -2.55 7.56 2.89
C THR A 201 -1.79 7.08 1.66
N SER A 202 -2.06 7.68 0.50
CA SER A 202 -1.41 7.32 -0.77
C SER A 202 0.10 7.54 -0.71
N PHE A 203 0.53 8.65 -0.10
CA PHE A 203 1.95 8.96 0.12
C PHE A 203 2.59 7.97 1.08
N LYS A 204 1.90 7.60 2.17
CA LYS A 204 2.37 6.57 3.10
C LYS A 204 2.56 5.22 2.40
N GLN A 205 1.64 4.79 1.55
CA GLN A 205 1.77 3.53 0.80
C GLN A 205 2.98 3.56 -0.15
N ARG A 206 3.20 4.67 -0.87
CA ARG A 206 4.39 4.86 -1.73
C ARG A 206 5.67 4.87 -0.91
N ALA A 207 5.65 5.54 0.23
CA ALA A 207 6.78 5.57 1.16
C ALA A 207 7.13 4.17 1.68
N MET A 208 6.14 3.34 2.01
CA MET A 208 6.35 1.95 2.43
C MET A 208 6.91 1.09 1.30
N LEU A 209 6.38 1.22 0.08
CA LEU A 209 6.91 0.54 -1.10
C LEU A 209 8.41 0.84 -1.31
N VAL A 210 8.78 2.12 -1.25
CA VAL A 210 10.15 2.58 -1.42
C VAL A 210 11.08 2.00 -0.34
N ASP A 211 10.62 1.94 0.91
CA ASP A 211 11.38 1.33 2.00
C ASP A 211 11.61 -0.17 1.78
N GLU A 212 10.57 -0.90 1.36
CA GLU A 212 10.68 -2.34 1.09
C GLU A 212 11.63 -2.63 -0.08
N ILE A 213 11.62 -1.80 -1.13
CA ILE A 213 12.59 -1.93 -2.24
C ILE A 213 14.01 -1.69 -1.75
N TRP A 214 14.26 -0.60 -1.00
CA TRP A 214 15.60 -0.32 -0.45
C TRP A 214 16.08 -1.43 0.49
N HIS A 215 15.18 -1.96 1.31
CA HIS A 215 15.49 -3.08 2.19
C HIS A 215 15.87 -4.34 1.40
N ALA A 216 15.13 -4.66 0.34
CA ALA A 216 15.37 -5.84 -0.50
C ALA A 216 16.67 -5.76 -1.32
N VAL A 217 17.08 -4.55 -1.72
CA VAL A 217 18.34 -4.33 -2.45
C VAL A 217 19.56 -4.62 -1.57
N GLY A 218 19.42 -4.44 -0.25
CA GLY A 218 20.49 -4.54 0.73
C GLY A 218 21.26 -3.23 0.81
N ASP A 219 20.99 -2.45 1.86
CA ASP A 219 21.69 -1.18 2.11
C ASP A 219 23.11 -1.47 2.65
N GLY A 220 24.01 -1.84 1.74
CA GLY A 220 25.43 -1.84 2.00
C GLY A 220 25.92 -0.39 2.13
N ALA A 221 25.98 0.10 3.37
CA ALA A 221 26.79 1.25 3.79
C ALA A 221 26.74 2.49 2.88
N SER A 222 25.53 2.98 2.55
CA SER A 222 25.41 4.23 1.81
C SER A 222 25.19 5.40 2.78
N ASP A 223 26.19 6.28 2.90
CA ASP A 223 26.23 7.52 3.71
C ASP A 223 25.17 8.58 3.37
N LEU A 224 24.23 8.26 2.46
CA LEU A 224 23.11 9.11 2.11
C LEU A 224 22.02 9.04 3.16
N ASP A 225 21.48 10.21 3.48
CA ASP A 225 20.30 10.35 4.33
C ASP A 225 19.12 9.55 3.74
N TRP A 226 18.37 8.90 4.62
CA TRP A 226 17.25 8.04 4.24
C TRP A 226 16.15 8.82 3.50
N TYR A 227 15.94 10.10 3.80
CA TYR A 227 14.99 10.96 3.10
C TYR A 227 15.42 11.22 1.65
N VAL A 228 16.73 11.33 1.40
CA VAL A 228 17.28 11.47 0.04
C VAL A 228 17.03 10.19 -0.75
N LYS A 229 17.34 9.02 -0.17
CA LYS A 229 17.05 7.71 -0.77
C LYS A 229 15.57 7.57 -1.14
N ARG A 230 14.68 8.01 -0.24
CA ARG A 230 13.23 7.96 -0.45
C ARG A 230 12.76 8.92 -1.54
N THR A 231 13.28 10.15 -1.55
CA THR A 231 12.95 11.16 -2.56
C THR A 231 13.36 10.70 -3.96
N ILE A 232 14.59 10.20 -4.11
CA ILE A 232 15.10 9.73 -5.40
C ILE A 232 14.29 8.54 -5.90
N LEU A 233 14.15 7.49 -5.08
CA LEU A 233 13.46 6.27 -5.52
C LEU A 233 11.96 6.48 -5.71
N GLY A 234 11.33 7.29 -4.85
CA GLY A 234 9.93 7.70 -5.00
C GLY A 234 9.70 8.52 -6.27
N GLY A 235 10.66 9.37 -6.63
CA GLY A 235 10.69 10.10 -7.90
C GLY A 235 10.75 9.17 -9.10
N VAL A 236 11.72 8.24 -9.12
CA VAL A 236 11.86 7.22 -10.19
C VAL A 236 10.58 6.40 -10.35
N TYR A 237 10.02 5.88 -9.26
CA TYR A 237 8.78 5.11 -9.31
C TYR A 237 7.62 5.94 -9.89
N SER A 238 7.42 7.15 -9.38
CA SER A 238 6.26 7.98 -9.75
C SER A 238 6.34 8.48 -11.19
N THR A 239 7.53 8.86 -11.67
CA THR A 239 7.71 9.28 -13.07
C THR A 239 7.55 8.11 -14.03
N THR A 240 8.05 6.92 -13.67
CA THR A 240 7.87 5.69 -14.47
C THR A 240 6.40 5.29 -14.52
N GLU A 241 5.67 5.37 -13.40
CA GLU A 241 4.23 5.09 -13.35
C GLU A 241 3.44 6.04 -14.27
N ILE A 242 3.78 7.33 -14.28
CA ILE A 242 3.14 8.31 -15.18
C ILE A 242 3.50 8.04 -16.65
N TYR A 243 4.77 7.73 -16.94
CA TYR A 243 5.21 7.39 -18.30
C TYR A 243 4.46 6.17 -18.85
N MET A 244 4.27 5.16 -18.01
CA MET A 244 3.57 3.92 -18.35
C MET A 244 2.13 4.15 -18.80
N LEU A 245 1.46 5.21 -18.34
CA LEU A 245 0.09 5.56 -18.77
C LEU A 245 -0.01 5.94 -20.25
N THR A 246 1.10 6.41 -20.83
CA THR A 246 1.17 6.92 -22.20
C THR A 246 1.94 6.00 -23.14
N ASP A 247 2.38 4.84 -22.66
CA ASP A 247 3.20 3.91 -23.40
C ASP A 247 2.36 2.86 -24.15
N ASP A 248 2.29 3.03 -25.47
CA ASP A 248 1.61 2.10 -26.41
C ASP A 248 2.57 1.03 -26.98
N SER A 249 3.83 0.98 -26.53
CA SER A 249 4.80 -0.02 -27.01
C SER A 249 4.43 -1.44 -26.55
N LEU A 250 4.86 -2.43 -27.32
CA LEU A 250 4.62 -3.84 -27.01
C LEU A 250 5.17 -4.18 -25.61
N GLU A 251 4.31 -4.72 -24.75
CA GLU A 251 4.63 -5.10 -23.36
C GLU A 251 5.30 -3.98 -22.54
N HIS A 252 4.99 -2.71 -22.83
CA HIS A 252 5.55 -1.52 -22.17
C HIS A 252 7.08 -1.44 -22.25
N ARG A 253 7.68 -1.90 -23.36
CA ARG A 253 9.13 -1.90 -23.56
C ARG A 253 9.75 -0.52 -23.33
N ASP A 254 9.11 0.53 -23.82
CA ASP A 254 9.64 1.89 -23.74
C ASP A 254 9.57 2.41 -22.29
N THR A 255 8.57 2.01 -21.49
CA THR A 255 8.52 2.23 -20.03
C THR A 255 9.70 1.57 -19.31
N TRP A 256 10.06 0.34 -19.69
CA TRP A 256 11.17 -0.37 -19.04
C TRP A 256 12.52 0.24 -19.39
N ALA A 257 12.72 0.70 -20.63
CA ALA A 257 13.90 1.47 -21.00
C ALA A 257 13.97 2.80 -20.22
N PHE A 258 12.84 3.52 -20.12
CA PHE A 258 12.76 4.74 -19.33
C PHE A 258 13.10 4.49 -17.86
N LEU A 259 12.59 3.42 -17.26
CA LEU A 259 12.90 3.02 -15.88
C LEU A 259 14.40 2.79 -15.69
N ASP A 260 15.02 2.01 -16.56
CA ASP A 260 16.46 1.69 -16.45
C ASP A 260 17.32 2.95 -16.56
N ASP A 261 16.96 3.87 -17.45
CA ASP A 261 17.62 5.18 -17.55
C ASP A 261 17.45 6.02 -16.27
N ARG A 262 16.24 6.07 -15.69
CA ARG A 262 15.99 6.84 -14.45
C ARG A 262 16.68 6.23 -13.24
N VAL A 263 16.78 4.91 -13.18
CA VAL A 263 17.56 4.23 -12.14
C VAL A 263 19.04 4.57 -12.32
N LYS A 264 19.57 4.53 -13.54
CA LYS A 264 20.96 4.94 -13.81
C LYS A 264 21.23 6.38 -13.34
N ASP A 265 20.37 7.33 -13.72
CA ASP A 265 20.47 8.72 -13.29
C ASP A 265 20.48 8.85 -11.75
N ALA A 266 19.69 8.04 -11.05
CA ALA A 266 19.66 8.02 -9.59
C ALA A 266 20.99 7.57 -8.96
N PHE A 267 21.67 6.59 -9.56
CA PHE A 267 23.00 6.15 -9.09
C PHE A 267 24.09 7.18 -9.41
N ASP A 268 24.02 7.82 -10.58
CA ASP A 268 24.96 8.88 -10.95
C ASP A 268 24.79 10.10 -10.03
N LEU A 269 23.54 10.50 -9.74
CA LEU A 269 23.24 11.55 -8.78
C LEU A 269 23.76 11.21 -7.37
N LYS A 270 23.56 9.98 -6.91
CA LYS A 270 24.10 9.51 -5.62
C LYS A 270 25.62 9.66 -5.57
N LYS A 271 26.33 9.31 -6.64
CA LYS A 271 27.79 9.46 -6.72
C LYS A 271 28.20 10.93 -6.64
N SER A 272 27.56 11.81 -7.40
CA SER A 272 27.84 13.25 -7.36
C SER A 272 27.59 13.89 -5.99
N ILE A 273 26.51 13.50 -5.30
CA ILE A 273 26.22 13.97 -3.93
C ILE A 273 27.33 13.52 -2.96
N GLN A 274 27.77 12.27 -3.09
CA GLN A 274 28.82 11.73 -2.23
C GLN A 274 30.16 12.42 -2.45
N GLU A 275 30.54 12.66 -3.71
CA GLU A 275 31.75 13.41 -4.07
C GLU A 275 31.70 14.85 -3.52
N ALA A 276 30.55 15.53 -3.64
CA ALA A 276 30.37 16.87 -3.09
C ALA A 276 30.45 16.89 -1.55
N LYS A 277 29.92 15.88 -0.86
CA LYS A 277 30.01 15.74 0.59
C LYS A 277 31.46 15.60 1.05
N TYR A 278 32.22 14.69 0.45
CA TYR A 278 33.63 14.49 0.80
C TYR A 278 34.47 15.75 0.51
N PHE A 279 34.24 16.40 -0.62
CA PHE A 279 34.91 17.66 -0.95
C PHE A 279 34.63 18.77 0.09
N ALA A 280 33.38 18.89 0.55
CA ALA A 280 33.02 19.85 1.60
C ALA A 280 33.67 19.51 2.95
N GLU A 281 33.75 18.23 3.32
CA GLU A 281 34.44 17.77 4.53
C GLU A 281 35.95 18.06 4.47
N ASP A 282 36.59 17.80 3.32
CA ASP A 282 38.02 18.04 3.12
C ASP A 282 38.39 19.53 3.17
N ILE A 283 37.58 20.40 2.55
CA ILE A 283 37.77 21.86 2.65
C ILE A 283 37.54 22.33 4.08
N GLY A 284 36.47 21.86 4.73
CA GLY A 284 36.16 22.22 6.12
C GLY A 284 37.29 21.83 7.09
N ALA A 285 37.85 20.63 6.93
CA ALA A 285 38.98 20.16 7.73
C ALA A 285 40.30 20.88 7.40
N GLY A 286 40.52 21.26 6.14
CA GLY A 286 41.70 21.99 5.69
C GLY A 286 41.75 23.44 6.16
N VAL A 287 40.63 24.15 6.14
CA VAL A 287 40.52 25.53 6.61
C VAL A 287 40.69 25.60 8.13
N GLY A 288 40.12 24.65 8.89
CA GLY A 288 40.26 24.59 10.34
C GLY A 288 41.70 24.42 10.82
N LYS A 289 42.48 23.54 10.17
CA LYS A 289 43.90 23.30 10.53
C LYS A 289 44.81 24.45 10.10
N SER A 290 44.52 25.10 8.97
CA SER A 290 45.26 26.27 8.49
C SER A 290 45.12 27.47 9.43
N VAL A 291 43.89 27.76 9.90
CA VAL A 291 43.64 28.88 10.82
C VAL A 291 44.23 28.61 12.21
N GLN A 292 44.17 27.37 12.70
CA GLN A 292 44.77 27.00 13.98
C GLN A 292 46.31 27.05 13.95
N GLY A 293 46.92 26.67 12.81
CA GLY A 293 48.35 26.87 12.57
C GLY A 293 48.76 28.34 12.52
N LEU A 294 47.94 29.19 11.88
CA LEU A 294 48.16 30.65 11.83
C LEU A 294 48.04 31.30 13.22
N MET A 295 47.01 30.94 14.00
CA MET A 295 46.81 31.45 15.37
C MET A 295 47.93 31.02 16.32
N ASN A 296 48.41 29.78 16.21
CA ASN A 296 49.54 29.32 17.03
C ASN A 296 50.85 30.03 16.66
N GLY A 297 51.07 30.33 15.37
CA GLY A 297 52.22 31.12 14.91
C GLY A 297 52.18 32.59 15.36
N VAL A 298 50.99 33.21 15.34
CA VAL A 298 50.79 34.59 15.83
C VAL A 298 50.96 34.69 17.36
N MET A 299 50.47 33.71 18.12
CA MET A 299 50.67 33.66 19.59
C MET A 299 52.13 33.45 19.98
N GLN A 300 52.88 32.58 19.27
CA GLN A 300 54.31 32.40 19.53
C GLN A 300 55.14 33.65 19.19
N THR A 301 54.79 34.38 18.13
CA THR A 301 55.48 35.63 17.77
C THR A 301 55.17 36.78 18.73
N MET A 302 53.96 36.83 19.32
CA MET A 302 53.63 37.81 20.38
C MET A 302 54.32 37.49 21.70
N SER A 303 54.41 36.22 22.10
CA SER A 303 55.10 35.81 23.34
C SER A 303 56.61 36.10 23.30
N ARG A 304 57.25 35.95 22.13
CA ARG A 304 58.69 36.26 21.95
C ARG A 304 59.02 37.77 21.97
N ARG A 305 58.03 38.64 21.74
CA ARG A 305 58.20 40.11 21.74
C ARG A 305 57.96 40.75 23.11
N SER A 306 57.30 40.03 24.04
CA SER A 306 57.05 40.51 25.41
C SER A 306 58.17 40.19 26.42
N GLY A 307 59.16 39.35 26.06
CA GLY A 307 60.29 38.99 26.93
C GLY A 307 61.57 39.81 26.72
N GLY A 308 61.53 40.87 25.91
CA GLY A 308 62.72 41.60 25.44
C GLY A 308 62.90 43.02 25.99
N SER A 309 62.32 43.37 27.14
CA SER A 309 62.55 44.67 27.79
C SER A 309 62.66 44.49 29.31
N ALA A 310 63.87 44.16 29.74
CA ALA A 310 64.36 44.42 31.09
C ALA A 310 65.85 44.75 30.95
N PHE A 311 66.14 46.03 30.75
CA PHE A 311 67.42 46.68 31.03
C PHE A 311 67.12 47.86 31.96
#